data_AF-A0A6L9UHJ8-F1
#
_entry.id   AF-A0A6L9UHJ8-F1
#
_cell.length_a   1.000
_cell.length_b   1.000
_cell.length_c   1.000
_cell.angle_alpha   90.00
_cell.angle_beta   90.00
_cell.angle_gamma   90.00
#
_symmetry.space_group_name_H-M   'P 1'
#
loop_
_entity.id
_entity.type
_entity.pdbx_description
1 polymer ?
#
loop_
_entity_poly.entity_id
_entity_poly.type
_entity_poly.pdbx_seq_one_letter_code
_entity_poly.pdbx_strand_id
1 'polypeptide(L)'
;MAAESCFSIALAVKSNEYLIAGIQSVLYVAETCLKAVGTCFELGGTVQVYDQSPRQRRLSDMCVATQHGVVQRHHYAQNVGSLIDKEPLVRLL
;
A
#
# COMPACT_ATOMS: atom_id res chain seq x y z
N MET A 1 -9.41 -28.39 -25.80
CA MET A 1 -8.97 -27.01 -26.12
C MET A 1 -9.55 -25.95 -25.16
N ALA A 2 -10.78 -26.08 -24.64
CA ALA A 2 -11.35 -25.13 -23.67
C ALA A 2 -10.78 -25.25 -22.23
N ALA A 3 -10.38 -26.44 -21.78
CA ALA A 3 -9.88 -26.65 -20.41
C ALA A 3 -8.50 -26.00 -20.13
N GLU A 4 -7.60 -26.03 -21.12
CA GLU A 4 -6.28 -25.37 -21.07
C GLU A 4 -6.40 -23.83 -20.96
N SER A 5 -7.42 -23.27 -21.63
CA SER A 5 -7.76 -21.85 -21.57
C SER A 5 -8.28 -21.44 -20.20
N CYS A 6 -9.22 -22.20 -19.62
CA CYS A 6 -9.74 -21.93 -18.28
C CYS A 6 -8.67 -22.02 -17.19
N PHE A 7 -7.73 -22.97 -17.30
CA PHE A 7 -6.62 -23.10 -16.34
C PHE A 7 -5.65 -21.91 -16.40
N SER A 8 -5.33 -21.43 -17.60
CA SER A 8 -4.46 -20.25 -17.77
C SER A 8 -5.09 -18.97 -17.22
N ILE A 9 -6.40 -18.80 -17.40
CA ILE A 9 -7.14 -17.65 -16.84
C ILE A 9 -7.18 -17.73 -15.31
N ALA A 10 -7.48 -18.91 -14.74
CA ALA A 10 -7.51 -19.10 -13.29
C ALA A 10 -6.15 -18.81 -12.63
N LEU A 11 -5.05 -19.24 -13.25
CA LEU A 11 -3.70 -18.93 -12.78
C LEU A 11 -3.40 -17.43 -12.86
N ALA A 12 -3.77 -16.78 -13.96
CA ALA A 12 -3.58 -15.34 -14.15
C ALA A 12 -4.36 -14.53 -13.10
N VAL A 13 -5.62 -14.89 -12.82
CA VAL A 13 -6.43 -14.25 -11.77
C VAL A 13 -5.80 -14.43 -10.39
N LYS A 14 -5.39 -15.65 -10.05
CA LYS A 14 -4.77 -15.96 -8.76
C LYS A 14 -3.45 -15.21 -8.55
N SER A 15 -2.61 -15.08 -9.59
CA SER A 15 -1.38 -14.27 -9.52
C SER A 15 -1.68 -12.78 -9.28
N ASN A 16 -2.79 -12.29 -9.82
CA ASN A 16 -3.24 -10.91 -9.66
C ASN A 16 -3.72 -10.64 -8.23
N GLU A 17 -4.44 -11.57 -7.61
CA GLU A 17 -4.87 -11.48 -6.21
C GLU A 17 -3.69 -11.40 -5.24
N TYR A 18 -2.65 -12.23 -5.44
CA TYR A 18 -1.43 -12.14 -4.64
C TYR A 18 -0.70 -10.81 -4.84
N LEU A 19 -0.68 -10.29 -6.06
CA LEU A 19 -0.07 -9.00 -6.37
C LEU A 19 -0.82 -7.85 -5.71
N ILE A 20 -2.16 -7.86 -5.75
CA ILE A 20 -3.04 -6.90 -5.07
C ILE A 20 -2.81 -6.93 -3.55
N ALA A 21 -2.82 -8.12 -2.95
CA ALA A 21 -2.57 -8.30 -1.52
C ALA A 21 -1.16 -7.85 -1.11
N GLY A 22 -0.15 -8.15 -1.92
CA GLY A 22 1.22 -7.70 -1.72
C GLY A 22 1.34 -6.18 -1.72
N ILE A 23 0.75 -5.50 -2.71
CA ILE A 23 0.75 -4.04 -2.79
C ILE A 23 0.01 -3.43 -1.60
N GLN A 24 -1.16 -3.95 -1.22
CA GLN A 24 -1.89 -3.48 -0.03
C GLN A 24 -1.06 -3.61 1.25
N SER A 25 -0.33 -4.72 1.41
CA SER A 25 0.54 -4.92 2.57
C SER A 25 1.68 -3.89 2.64
N VAL A 26 2.31 -3.60 1.50
CA VAL A 26 3.40 -2.62 1.40
C VAL A 26 2.88 -1.21 1.69
N LEU A 27 1.70 -0.86 1.16
CA LEU A 27 1.03 0.42 1.45
C LEU A 27 0.73 0.58 2.95
N TYR A 28 0.17 -0.46 3.57
CA TYR A 28 -0.14 -0.45 5.00
C TYR A 28 1.12 -0.26 5.86
N VAL A 29 2.20 -0.99 5.56
CA VAL A 29 3.47 -0.88 6.28
C VAL A 29 4.04 0.52 6.14
N ALA A 30 4.10 1.06 4.92
CA ALA A 30 4.65 2.37 4.66
C ALA A 30 3.86 3.49 5.36
N GLU A 31 2.53 3.46 5.31
CA GLU A 31 1.69 4.43 6.00
C GLU A 31 1.84 4.34 7.53
N THR A 32 1.90 3.11 8.07
CA THR A 32 2.09 2.89 9.50
C THR A 32 3.46 3.41 9.96
N CYS A 33 4.52 3.15 9.21
CA CYS A 33 5.86 3.66 9.49
C CYS A 33 5.92 5.19 9.42
N LEU A 34 5.31 5.81 8.40
CA LEU A 34 5.25 7.27 8.28
C LEU A 34 4.51 7.89 9.48
N LYS A 35 3.38 7.30 9.88
CA LYS A 35 2.63 7.75 11.06
C LYS A 35 3.47 7.64 12.33
N ALA A 36 4.16 6.52 12.54
CA ALA A 36 5.04 6.34 13.69
C ALA A 36 6.15 7.40 13.72
N VAL A 37 6.86 7.61 12.60
CA VAL A 37 7.92 8.62 12.50
C VAL A 37 7.38 10.03 12.73
N GLY A 38 6.20 10.36 12.19
CA GLY A 38 5.51 11.63 12.44
C GLY A 38 5.21 11.85 13.93
N THR A 39 4.60 10.86 14.60
CA THR A 39 4.31 10.97 16.03
C THR A 39 5.59 11.14 16.88
N CYS A 40 6.68 10.44 16.54
CA CYS A 40 7.95 10.61 17.24
C CYS A 40 8.59 11.98 16.98
N PHE A 41 8.38 12.56 15.80
CA PHE A 41 8.83 13.91 15.47
C PHE A 41 8.04 14.95 16.29
N GLU A 42 6.71 14.83 16.33
CA GLU A 42 5.82 15.71 17.10
C GLU A 42 6.12 15.65 18.60
N LEU A 43 6.24 14.43 19.17
CA LEU A 43 6.62 14.22 20.58
C LEU A 43 8.00 14.79 20.91
N GLY A 44 8.90 14.80 19.93
CA GLY A 44 10.23 15.37 20.08
C GLY A 44 10.23 16.89 20.17
N GLY A 45 9.13 17.57 19.82
CA GLY A 45 8.97 19.02 19.92
C GLY A 45 9.92 19.82 19.02
N THR A 46 10.11 21.09 19.36
CA THR A 46 10.82 22.08 18.54
C THR A 46 12.29 21.74 18.28
N VAL A 47 12.93 20.98 19.17
CA VAL A 47 14.34 20.58 19.02
C VAL A 47 14.55 19.61 17.84
N GLN A 48 13.48 18.99 17.30
CA GLN A 48 13.61 18.14 16.11
C GLN A 48 13.58 18.91 14.80
N VAL A 49 13.23 20.19 14.79
CA VAL A 49 13.10 21.00 13.57
C VAL A 49 14.47 21.47 13.03
N TYR A 50 15.53 21.27 13.82
CA TYR A 50 16.88 21.60 13.40
C TYR A 50 17.44 20.52 12.47
N ASP A 51 18.11 20.96 11.40
CA ASP A 51 18.61 20.13 10.29
C ASP A 51 19.60 19.02 10.74
N GLN A 52 20.21 19.18 11.90
CA GLN A 52 21.09 18.17 12.52
C GLN A 52 20.31 17.06 13.25
N SER A 53 18.99 17.19 13.40
CA SER A 53 18.17 16.19 14.07
C SER A 53 17.97 14.97 13.16
N PRO A 54 18.35 13.77 13.62
CA PRO A 54 18.11 12.54 12.87
C PRO A 54 16.61 12.25 12.65
N ARG A 55 15.70 12.87 13.42
CA ARG A 55 14.25 12.67 13.30
C ARG A 55 13.64 13.43 12.12
N GLN A 56 14.08 14.66 11.84
CA GLN A 56 13.65 15.41 10.67
C GLN A 56 14.04 14.70 9.38
N ARG A 57 15.31 14.26 9.30
CA ARG A 57 15.81 13.51 8.15
C ARG A 57 15.02 12.23 7.91
N ARG A 58 14.76 11.46 8.97
CA ARG A 58 13.96 10.22 8.88
C ARG A 58 12.52 10.49 8.40
N LEU A 59 11.91 11.61 8.82
CA LEU A 59 10.60 12.02 8.35
C LEU A 59 10.63 12.34 6.84
N SER A 60 11.62 13.12 6.40
CA SER A 60 11.81 13.44 4.99
C SER A 60 12.04 12.20 4.13
N ASP A 61 12.90 11.28 4.56
CA ASP A 61 13.18 10.03 3.85
C ASP A 61 11.90 9.17 3.71
N MET A 62 11.10 9.08 4.78
CA MET A 62 9.83 8.35 4.75
C MET A 62 8.81 9.01 3.83
N CYS A 63 8.72 10.34 3.83
CA CYS A 63 7.86 11.07 2.90
C CYS A 63 8.22 10.75 1.44
N VAL A 64 9.50 10.74 1.09
CA VAL A 64 9.96 10.37 -0.26
C VAL A 64 9.64 8.90 -0.57
N ALA A 65 9.88 7.99 0.38
CA ALA A 65 9.55 6.57 0.20
C ALA A 65 8.05 6.34 -0.06
N THR A 66 7.16 7.08 0.61
CA THR A 66 5.71 6.97 0.37
C THR A 66 5.22 7.57 -0.94
N GLN A 67 6.03 8.41 -1.60
CA GLN A 67 5.73 8.94 -2.93
C GLN A 67 6.16 8.00 -4.06
N HIS A 68 7.00 7.00 -3.75
CA HIS A 68 7.45 6.00 -4.70
C HIS A 68 6.23 5.34 -5.37
N GLY A 69 6.27 5.18 -6.70
CA GLY A 69 5.12 4.76 -7.51
C GLY A 69 4.38 3.55 -6.94
N VAL A 70 5.13 2.52 -6.51
CA VAL A 70 4.60 1.27 -5.92
C VAL A 70 3.80 1.48 -4.61
N VAL A 71 4.04 2.59 -3.90
CA VAL A 71 3.53 2.86 -2.54
C VAL A 71 2.55 4.06 -2.53
N GLN A 72 2.08 4.48 -3.71
CA GLN A 72 1.09 5.55 -3.78
C GLN A 72 -0.28 5.10 -3.29
N ARG A 73 -0.93 5.92 -2.46
CA ARG A 73 -2.31 5.71 -1.96
C ARG A 73 -3.33 5.45 -3.07
N HIS A 74 -3.05 5.94 -4.29
CA HIS A 74 -3.89 5.69 -5.46
C HIS A 74 -4.03 4.19 -5.77
N HIS A 75 -2.97 3.41 -5.56
CA HIS A 75 -3.01 1.95 -5.72
C HIS A 75 -3.96 1.29 -4.72
N TYR A 76 -4.16 1.85 -3.52
CA TYR A 76 -5.14 1.30 -2.58
C TYR A 76 -6.56 1.35 -3.14
N ALA A 77 -6.97 2.50 -3.68
CA ALA A 77 -8.32 2.69 -4.24
C ALA A 77 -8.54 1.84 -5.50
N GLN A 78 -7.55 1.75 -6.39
CA GLN A 78 -7.62 0.91 -7.59
C GLN A 78 -7.67 -0.58 -7.25
N ASN A 79 -6.84 -1.02 -6.29
CA ASN A 79 -6.77 -2.41 -5.86
C ASN A 79 -8.04 -2.85 -5.13
N VAL A 80 -8.60 -2.01 -4.25
CA VAL A 80 -9.88 -2.28 -3.59
C VAL A 80 -11.04 -2.29 -4.60
N GLY A 81 -11.08 -1.34 -5.54
CA GLY A 81 -12.11 -1.29 -6.57
C GLY A 81 -12.11 -2.54 -7.47
N SER A 82 -10.92 -2.98 -7.90
CA SER A 82 -10.80 -4.21 -8.71
C SER A 82 -11.10 -5.50 -7.95
N LEU A 83 -11.04 -5.49 -6.63
CA LEU A 83 -11.45 -6.63 -5.79
C LEU A 83 -12.97 -6.66 -5.60
N ILE A 84 -13.59 -5.50 -5.38
CA ILE A 84 -15.05 -5.37 -5.22
C ILE A 84 -15.78 -5.68 -6.54
N ASP A 85 -15.25 -5.27 -7.68
CA ASP A 85 -15.83 -5.54 -9.00
C ASP A 85 -15.85 -7.05 -9.36
N LYS A 86 -15.00 -7.85 -8.69
CA LYS A 86 -14.95 -9.31 -8.87
C LYS A 86 -15.88 -10.08 -7.94
N GLU A 87 -16.42 -9.45 -6.89
CA GLU A 87 -17.44 -10.07 -6.05
C GLU A 87 -18.77 -10.00 -6.80
N PRO A 88 -19.36 -11.12 -7.28
CA PRO A 88 -20.68 -11.07 -7.84
C PRO A 88 -21.64 -10.59 -6.74
N LEU A 89 -22.54 -9.67 -7.09
CA LEU A 89 -23.67 -9.19 -6.27
C LEU A 89 -24.65 -10.33 -5.89
N VAL A 90 -24.17 -11.41 -5.27
CA VAL A 90 -24.90 -12.67 -4.99
C VAL A 90 -24.85 -13.00 -3.49
N ARG A 91 -24.26 -12.15 -2.65
CA ARG A 91 -24.27 -12.35 -1.19
C ARG A 91 -25.25 -11.46 -0.40
N LEU A 92 -26.12 -10.72 -1.10
CA LEU A 92 -27.16 -9.85 -0.51
C LEU A 92 -28.60 -10.23 -0.92
N LEU A 93 -28.82 -11.45 -1.42
CA LEU A 93 -30.14 -12.09 -1.49
C LEU A 93 -30.07 -13.47 -0.85
#